data_AF-A0A1V2VVE4-F1
#
_entry.id   AF-A0A1V2VVE4-F1
#
_cell.length_a   1.000
_cell.length_b   1.000
_cell.length_c   1.000
_cell.angle_alpha   90.00
_cell.angle_beta   90.00
_cell.angle_gamma   90.00
#
_symmetry.space_group_name_H-M   'P 1'
#
loop_
_entity.id
_entity.type
_entity.pdbx_description
1 polymer ?
#
loop_
_entity_poly.entity_id
_entity_poly.type
_entity_poly.pdbx_seq_one_letter_code
_entity_poly.pdbx_strand_id
1 'polypeptide(L)' 'MTMKTDEAPAAKPKRTPAKQKPQDKRSLSVRLVEPLHARMIAHCESIGIPASSYIISLIEADLRKQGK' A
#
# COMPACT_ATOMS: atom_id res chain seq x y z
N MET A 1 -41.92 -6.57 -48.22
CA MET A 1 -41.87 -6.49 -46.75
C MET A 1 -40.42 -6.47 -46.32
N THR A 2 -39.98 -5.31 -45.86
CA THR A 2 -38.68 -4.99 -45.25
C THR A 2 -38.50 -5.78 -43.96
N MET A 3 -37.29 -6.26 -43.66
CA MET A 3 -36.59 -6.21 -42.35
C MET A 3 -35.27 -7.01 -42.48
N LYS A 4 -34.14 -6.31 -42.73
CA LYS A 4 -32.79 -6.84 -42.52
C LYS A 4 -32.27 -6.24 -41.23
N THR A 5 -31.82 -7.13 -40.36
CA THR A 5 -31.41 -6.94 -38.97
C THR A 5 -30.36 -5.86 -38.81
N ASP A 6 -30.65 -5.00 -37.84
CA ASP A 6 -29.85 -3.89 -37.33
C ASP A 6 -28.52 -4.35 -36.72
N GLU A 7 -27.49 -3.60 -37.05
CA GLU A 7 -26.08 -3.76 -36.71
C GLU A 7 -25.82 -3.33 -35.26
N ALA A 8 -25.55 -4.29 -34.37
CA ALA A 8 -25.18 -3.98 -32.98
C ALA A 8 -23.67 -3.72 -32.87
N PRO A 9 -23.22 -2.56 -32.34
CA PRO A 9 -21.81 -2.18 -32.33
C PRO A 9 -20.97 -2.96 -31.32
N ALA A 10 -19.78 -3.35 -31.78
CA ALA A 10 -18.76 -4.11 -31.06
C ALA A 10 -18.49 -3.59 -29.63
N ALA A 11 -18.65 -4.49 -28.66
CA ALA A 11 -18.30 -4.27 -27.27
C ALA A 11 -16.79 -3.99 -27.12
N LYS A 12 -16.43 -2.79 -26.66
CA LYS A 12 -15.05 -2.38 -26.36
C LYS A 12 -14.48 -3.31 -25.26
N PRO A 13 -13.25 -3.83 -25.41
CA PRO A 13 -12.66 -4.71 -24.39
C PRO A 13 -12.46 -3.94 -23.07
N LYS A 14 -13.08 -4.45 -22.00
CA LYS A 14 -12.84 -4.01 -20.61
C LYS A 14 -11.34 -4.13 -20.32
N ARG A 15 -10.64 -3.00 -20.17
CA ARG A 15 -9.28 -2.96 -19.61
C ARG A 15 -9.34 -3.49 -18.18
N THR A 16 -8.96 -4.75 -17.99
CA THR A 16 -8.66 -5.28 -16.67
C THR A 16 -7.43 -4.57 -16.13
N PRO A 17 -7.46 -3.98 -14.91
CA PRO A 17 -6.27 -3.39 -14.32
C PRO A 17 -5.21 -4.47 -14.18
N ALA A 18 -4.02 -4.21 -14.74
CA ALA A 18 -2.89 -5.11 -14.67
C ALA A 18 -2.62 -5.45 -13.20
N LYS A 19 -2.74 -6.73 -12.85
CA LYS A 19 -2.41 -7.29 -11.54
C LYS A 19 -0.95 -6.96 -11.26
N GLN A 20 -0.69 -5.90 -10.48
CA GLN A 20 0.65 -5.52 -10.08
C GLN A 20 1.30 -6.75 -9.44
N LYS A 21 2.49 -7.12 -9.93
CA LYS A 21 3.25 -8.25 -9.38
C LYS A 21 3.39 -8.05 -7.86
N PRO A 22 3.28 -9.11 -7.05
CA PRO A 22 3.49 -9.01 -5.62
C PRO A 22 4.87 -8.39 -5.40
N GLN A 23 4.93 -7.20 -4.80
CA GLN A 23 6.20 -6.68 -4.32
C GLN A 23 6.75 -7.70 -3.30
N ASP A 24 8.05 -8.00 -3.38
CA ASP A 24 8.73 -8.84 -2.39
C ASP A 24 8.65 -8.16 -1.02
N LYS A 25 7.64 -8.54 -0.24
CA LYS A 25 7.44 -8.05 1.13
C LYS A 25 8.34 -8.88 2.04
N ARG A 26 9.35 -8.24 2.64
CA ARG A 26 10.15 -8.83 3.71
C ARG A 26 9.51 -8.51 5.05
N SER A 27 9.23 -9.54 5.84
CA SER A 27 8.77 -9.39 7.22
C SER A 27 9.97 -9.15 8.15
N LEU A 28 9.87 -8.13 9.00
CA LEU A 28 10.89 -7.79 9.98
C LEU A 28 10.28 -7.80 11.38
N SER A 29 11.08 -8.22 12.36
CA SER A 29 10.72 -8.12 13.78
C SER A 29 11.66 -7.12 14.46
N VAL A 30 11.08 -6.08 15.07
CA VAL A 30 11.83 -5.04 15.79
C VAL A 30 11.62 -5.25 17.28
N ARG A 31 12.72 -5.34 18.03
CA ARG A 31 12.68 -5.44 19.50
C ARG A 31 12.97 -4.07 20.09
N LEU A 32 12.03 -3.56 20.88
CA LEU A 32 12.17 -2.31 21.63
C LEU A 32 12.10 -2.61 23.11
N VAL A 33 12.76 -1.76 23.92
CA VAL A 33 12.56 -1.79 25.37
C VAL A 33 11.12 -1.41 25.71
N GLU A 34 10.55 -2.05 26.72
CA GLU A 34 9.12 -1.92 27.06
C GLU A 34 8.64 -0.46 27.22
N PRO A 35 9.36 0.44 27.93
CA PRO A 35 8.94 1.84 28.05
C PRO A 35 8.90 2.59 26.70
N LEU A 36 9.81 2.26 25.79
CA LEU A 36 9.84 2.87 24.47
C LEU A 36 8.72 2.34 23.59
N HIS A 37 8.49 1.02 23.64
CA HIS A 37 7.39 0.38 22.92
C HIS A 37 6.05 0.97 23.33
N ALA A 38 5.77 1.10 24.64
CA ALA A 38 4.53 1.66 25.15
C ALA A 38 4.29 3.10 24.66
N ARG A 39 5.32 3.96 24.74
CA ARG A 39 5.21 5.35 24.24
C ARG A 39 4.97 5.41 22.74
N MET A 40 5.64 4.55 21.96
CA MET A 40 5.47 4.50 20.51
C MET A 40 4.04 4.08 20.15
N ILE A 41 3.51 3.02 20.79
CA ILE A 41 2.14 2.55 20.55
C ILE A 41 1.13 3.64 20.90
N ALA A 42 1.21 4.23 22.10
CA ALA A 42 0.29 5.30 22.51
C ALA A 42 0.33 6.51 21.56
N HIS A 43 1.53 6.89 21.08
CA HIS A 43 1.66 7.96 20.09
C HIS A 43 1.00 7.58 18.76
N CYS A 44 1.28 6.39 18.24
CA CYS A 44 0.72 5.88 16.98
C CYS A 44 -0.82 5.80 17.02
N GLU A 45 -1.37 5.34 18.14
CA GLU A 45 -2.82 5.32 18.39
C GLU A 45 -3.40 6.73 18.38
N SER A 46 -2.74 7.70 19.04
CA SER A 46 -3.23 9.09 19.10
C SER A 46 -3.32 9.77 17.73
N ILE A 47 -2.44 9.41 16.80
CA ILE A 47 -2.39 9.97 15.44
C ILE A 47 -3.09 9.07 14.40
N GLY A 48 -3.62 7.92 14.81
CA GLY A 48 -4.32 6.98 13.93
C GLY A 48 -3.42 6.28 12.90
N ILE A 49 -2.12 6.15 13.16
CA ILE A 49 -1.17 5.53 12.24
C ILE A 49 -0.72 4.17 12.78
N PRO A 50 -0.68 3.09 11.97
CA PRO A 50 -0.11 1.82 12.41
C PRO A 50 1.37 1.95 12.78
N ALA A 51 1.78 1.34 13.89
CA ALA A 51 3.17 1.38 14.37
C ALA A 51 4.19 0.91 13.32
N SER A 52 3.85 -0.11 12.52
CA SER A 52 4.70 -0.58 11.42
C SER A 52 4.94 0.50 10.36
N SER A 53 3.89 1.19 9.91
CA SER A 53 3.98 2.30 8.95
C SER A 53 4.79 3.47 9.50
N TYR A 54 4.63 3.77 10.78
CA TYR A 54 5.39 4.82 11.47
C TYR A 54 6.89 4.50 11.50
N ILE A 55 7.26 3.28 11.92
CA ILE A 55 8.67 2.83 11.95
C ILE A 55 9.28 2.87 10.54
N ILE A 56 8.56 2.38 9.52
CA ILE A 56 9.03 2.41 8.13
C ILE A 56 9.30 3.85 7.70
N SER A 57 8.39 4.77 8.00
CA SER A 57 8.53 6.19 7.66
C SER A 57 9.75 6.83 8.33
N LEU A 58 10.04 6.46 9.58
CA LEU A 58 11.25 6.91 10.28
C LEU A 58 12.53 6.35 9.64
N ILE A 59 12.54 5.07 9.28
CA ILE A 59 13.68 4.43 8.60
C ILE A 59 13.93 5.10 7.24
N GLU A 60 12.89 5.31 6.44
CA GLU A 60 13.01 5.97 5.15
C GLU A 60 13.51 7.41 5.29
N ALA A 61 13.01 8.16 6.29
CA ALA A 61 13.47 9.51 6.55
C ALA A 61 14.96 9.54 6.94
N ASP A 62 15.43 8.57 7.70
CA ASP A 62 16.84 8.44 8.05
C ASP A 62 17.72 8.06 6.86
N LEU A 63 17.30 7.08 6.05
CA LEU A 63 18.01 6.69 4.82
C LEU A 63 18.14 7.86 3.84
N ARG A 64 17.07 8.64 3.65
CA ARG A 64 17.11 9.86 2.82
C ARG A 64 18.14 10.87 3.33
N LYS A 65 18.29 11.04 4.65
CA LYS A 65 19.31 11.91 5.25
C LYS A 65 20.73 11.39 5.02
N GLN A 66 20.89 10.06 4.95
CA GLN A 66 22.17 9.41 4.65
C GLN A 66 22.49 9.42 3.13
N GLY A 67 21.62 9.97 2.28
CA GLY A 67 21.79 9.95 0.83
C GLY A 67 21.59 8.56 0.20
N LYS A 68 20.83 7.68 0.87
CA LYS A 68 20.49 6.34 0.41
C LYS A 68 19.07 6.27 -0.14
#